data_AF-A0A954C578-F1
#
_entry.id   AF-A0A954C578-F1
#
_cell.length_a   1.000
_cell.length_b   1.000
_cell.length_c   1.000
_cell.angle_alpha   90.00
_cell.angle_beta   90.00
_cell.angle_gamma   90.00
#
_symmetry.space_group_name_H-M   'P 1'
#
loop_
_entity.id
_entity.type
_entity.pdbx_description
1 polymer ?
#
loop_
_entity_poly.entity_id
_entity_poly.type
_entity_poly.pdbx_seq_one_letter_code
_entity_poly.pdbx_strand_id
1 'polypeptide(L)'
;MKIMTISYSGSNPSMGPHDSSSSRTLNMERFQDELNDLLDHTQVNGAVSLREYLSLRRADDHEGVRKVHESFDCGDLAEGARIIDLEFRFQDGPTIALKDLRRFSLQGSGFENFDELIKAKGTVSTFSVAGMLEAKEVNEFEVPEVSDSEDAPVADG
;
A
#
# COMPACT_ATOMS: atom_id res chain seq x y z
N MET A 1 -9.18 -16.55 -8.61
CA MET A 1 -8.82 -15.27 -7.96
C MET A 1 -7.41 -14.92 -8.40
N LYS A 2 -7.17 -13.76 -9.03
CA LYS A 2 -5.83 -13.37 -9.52
C LYS A 2 -5.38 -12.07 -8.86
N ILE A 3 -4.32 -12.16 -8.05
CA ILE A 3 -3.70 -11.03 -7.35
C ILE A 3 -2.49 -10.59 -8.17
N MET A 4 -2.43 -9.31 -8.52
CA MET A 4 -1.34 -8.73 -9.28
C MET A 4 -0.24 -8.20 -8.37
N THR A 5 -0.63 -7.46 -7.32
CA THR A 5 0.32 -6.88 -6.37
C THR A 5 -0.16 -7.05 -4.95
N ILE A 6 0.80 -7.23 -4.05
CA ILE A 6 0.58 -7.13 -2.61
C ILE A 6 1.47 -6.03 -2.08
N SER A 7 0.89 -5.11 -1.32
CA SER A 7 1.58 -3.96 -0.75
C SER A 7 1.50 -3.99 0.77
N TYR A 8 2.66 -3.81 1.41
CA TYR A 8 2.82 -3.68 2.84
C TYR A 8 3.16 -2.23 3.16
N SER A 9 2.26 -1.52 3.82
CA SER A 9 2.44 -0.10 4.14
C SER A 9 2.50 0.06 5.66
N GLY A 10 3.53 0.73 6.17
CA GLY A 10 3.64 0.97 7.60
C GLY A 10 3.83 2.46 7.90
N SER A 11 2.89 3.04 8.63
CA SER A 11 2.92 4.44 9.09
C SER A 11 3.19 4.50 10.59
N ASN A 12 3.97 5.49 11.02
CA ASN A 12 4.34 5.67 12.42
C ASN A 12 3.68 6.96 12.96
N PRO A 13 2.57 6.86 13.70
CA PRO A 13 1.70 8.01 14.00
C PRO A 13 2.32 9.06 14.96
N SER A 14 3.54 8.85 15.44
CA SER A 14 4.15 9.64 16.53
C SER A 14 5.06 10.81 16.07
N MET A 15 5.19 11.12 14.76
CA MET A 15 6.18 12.09 14.27
C MET A 15 5.64 13.43 13.72
N GLY A 16 4.40 13.82 14.04
CA GLY A 16 3.86 15.14 13.64
C GLY A 16 3.96 15.38 12.12
N PRO A 17 4.27 16.60 11.62
CA PRO A 17 4.37 16.88 10.17
C PRO A 17 5.50 16.13 9.43
N HIS A 18 6.25 15.27 10.11
CA HIS A 18 7.24 14.34 9.55
C HIS A 18 6.71 12.90 9.46
N ASP A 19 5.40 12.73 9.25
CA ASP A 19 4.82 11.41 8.96
C ASP A 19 5.51 10.85 7.71
N SER A 20 6.25 9.77 7.92
CA SER A 20 6.95 9.03 6.89
C SER A 20 6.23 7.71 6.74
N SER A 21 5.54 7.55 5.62
CA SER A 21 4.94 6.28 5.25
C SER A 21 5.92 5.54 4.35
N SER A 22 6.28 4.32 4.71
CA SER A 22 7.03 3.43 3.82
C SER A 22 6.14 2.28 3.41
N SER A 23 6.11 2.04 2.11
CA SER A 23 5.42 0.92 1.50
C SER A 23 6.43 0.01 0.81
N ARG A 24 6.18 -1.29 0.87
CA ARG A 24 6.86 -2.30 0.06
C ARG A 24 5.83 -2.96 -0.82
N THR A 25 6.06 -2.99 -2.12
CA THR A 25 5.13 -3.60 -3.07
C THR A 25 5.82 -4.76 -3.77
N LEU A 26 5.16 -5.92 -3.82
CA LEU A 26 5.61 -7.08 -4.56
C LEU A 26 4.64 -7.38 -5.71
N ASN A 27 5.16 -7.52 -6.93
CA ASN A 27 4.37 -8.01 -8.06
C ASN A 27 4.34 -9.55 -8.03
N MET A 28 3.15 -10.10 -7.86
CA MET A 28 2.93 -11.53 -7.68
C MET A 28 2.84 -12.32 -8.98
N GLU A 29 2.82 -11.68 -10.15
CA GLU A 29 2.81 -12.40 -11.44
C GLU A 29 4.06 -13.28 -11.62
N ARG A 30 5.16 -12.95 -10.94
CA ARG A 30 6.42 -13.71 -10.97
C ARG A 30 6.61 -14.70 -9.82
N PHE A 31 5.68 -14.70 -8.85
CA PHE A 31 5.77 -15.48 -7.60
C PHE A 31 4.43 -16.17 -7.34
N GLN A 32 3.94 -16.92 -8.34
CA GLN A 32 2.62 -17.54 -8.28
C GLN A 32 2.57 -18.70 -7.27
N ASP A 33 3.67 -19.44 -7.10
CA ASP A 33 3.76 -20.52 -6.12
C ASP A 33 3.74 -19.95 -4.69
N GLU A 34 4.54 -18.92 -4.42
CA GLU A 34 4.56 -18.22 -3.13
C GLU A 34 3.25 -17.50 -2.86
N LEU A 35 2.56 -17.00 -3.89
CA LEU A 35 1.22 -16.47 -3.75
C LEU A 35 0.23 -17.56 -3.32
N ASN A 36 0.28 -18.75 -3.92
CA ASN A 36 -0.60 -19.84 -3.50
C ASN A 36 -0.28 -20.32 -2.09
N ASP A 37 1.01 -20.43 -1.74
CA ASP A 37 1.44 -20.75 -0.37
C ASP A 37 0.93 -19.70 0.63
N LEU A 38 1.09 -18.41 0.33
CA LEU A 38 0.53 -17.33 1.15
C LEU A 38 -0.99 -17.46 1.32
N LEU A 39 -1.72 -17.80 0.26
CA LEU A 39 -3.18 -17.88 0.28
C LEU A 39 -3.70 -19.10 1.05
N ASP A 40 -3.05 -20.25 0.90
CA ASP A 40 -3.52 -21.54 1.42
C ASP A 40 -2.93 -21.89 2.78
N HIS A 41 -1.70 -21.43 3.08
CA HIS A 41 -0.96 -21.75 4.30
C HIS A 41 -0.85 -20.56 5.26
N THR A 42 -1.63 -19.50 5.05
CA THR A 42 -1.83 -18.42 6.03
C THR A 42 -3.23 -18.49 6.59
N GLN A 43 -3.33 -18.56 7.91
CA GLN A 43 -4.59 -18.43 8.65
C GLN A 43 -4.79 -16.98 9.10
N VAL A 44 -6.01 -16.48 8.90
CA VAL A 44 -6.47 -15.19 9.40
C VAL A 44 -7.26 -15.44 10.67
N ASN A 45 -6.82 -14.82 11.77
CA ASN A 45 -7.45 -14.90 13.08
C ASN A 45 -7.56 -16.34 13.62
N GLY A 46 -6.72 -17.25 13.14
CA GLY A 46 -6.80 -18.68 13.46
C GLY A 46 -8.08 -19.38 12.99
N ALA A 47 -8.94 -18.70 12.23
CA ALA A 47 -10.28 -19.17 11.89
C ALA A 47 -10.35 -19.74 10.48
N VAL A 48 -9.89 -18.98 9.48
CA VAL A 48 -9.99 -19.34 8.05
C VAL A 48 -8.67 -19.08 7.33
N SER A 49 -8.49 -19.70 6.17
CA SER A 49 -7.36 -19.38 5.30
C SER A 49 -7.47 -17.94 4.76
N LEU A 50 -6.34 -17.33 4.39
CA LEU A 50 -6.32 -16.03 3.74
C LEU A 50 -7.10 -16.05 2.43
N ARG A 51 -7.03 -17.15 1.66
CA ARG A 51 -7.85 -17.35 0.46
C ARG A 51 -9.34 -17.21 0.76
N GLU A 52 -9.80 -17.85 1.82
CA GLU A 52 -11.20 -17.85 2.21
C GLU A 52 -11.64 -16.50 2.74
N TYR A 53 -10.83 -15.86 3.59
CA TYR A 53 -11.08 -14.49 4.04
C TYR A 53 -11.23 -13.49 2.86
N LEU A 54 -10.30 -13.54 1.90
CA LEU A 54 -10.38 -12.69 0.70
C LEU A 54 -11.60 -13.02 -0.15
N SER A 55 -12.01 -14.28 -0.22
CA SER A 55 -13.21 -14.70 -0.94
C SER A 55 -14.48 -14.16 -0.29
N LEU A 56 -14.60 -14.23 1.03
CA LEU A 56 -15.71 -13.63 1.79
C LEU A 56 -15.80 -12.12 1.56
N ARG A 57 -14.65 -11.43 1.59
CA ARG A 57 -14.58 -9.98 1.31
C ARG A 57 -14.96 -9.63 -0.12
N ARG A 58 -14.61 -10.45 -1.12
CA ARG A 58 -15.02 -10.23 -2.52
C ARG A 58 -16.51 -10.52 -2.76
N ALA A 59 -17.08 -11.44 -1.99
CA ALA A 59 -18.50 -11.78 -2.03
C ALA A 59 -19.39 -10.82 -1.23
N ASP A 60 -18.81 -9.83 -0.56
CA ASP A 60 -19.50 -8.92 0.37
C ASP A 60 -20.23 -9.67 1.50
N ASP A 61 -19.72 -10.84 1.89
CA ASP A 61 -20.28 -11.65 2.97
C ASP A 61 -19.89 -11.07 4.33
N HIS A 62 -20.66 -10.07 4.77
CA HIS A 62 -20.45 -9.40 6.03
C HIS A 62 -20.58 -10.33 7.24
N GLU A 63 -21.44 -11.35 7.18
CA GLU A 63 -21.64 -12.28 8.29
C GLU A 63 -20.42 -13.20 8.45
N GLY A 64 -19.94 -13.77 7.34
CA GLY A 64 -18.73 -14.58 7.31
C GLY A 64 -17.51 -13.80 7.81
N VAL A 65 -17.34 -12.57 7.32
CA VAL A 65 -16.26 -11.68 7.80
C VAL A 65 -16.41 -11.41 9.30
N ARG A 66 -17.61 -11.09 9.78
CA ARG A 66 -17.83 -10.80 11.22
C ARG A 66 -17.42 -11.98 12.10
N LYS A 67 -17.76 -13.21 11.73
CA LYS A 67 -17.36 -14.43 12.47
C LYS A 67 -15.84 -14.60 12.56
N VAL A 68 -15.13 -14.32 11.47
CA VAL A 68 -13.65 -14.35 11.46
C VAL A 68 -13.06 -13.31 12.42
N HIS A 69 -13.68 -12.13 12.52
CA HIS A 69 -13.24 -11.08 13.46
C HIS A 69 -13.60 -11.41 14.91
N GLU A 70 -14.81 -11.93 15.18
CA GLU A 70 -15.25 -12.37 16.51
C GLU A 70 -14.40 -13.52 17.09
N SER A 71 -13.72 -14.27 16.23
CA SER A 71 -12.86 -15.39 16.64
C SER A 71 -11.49 -14.95 17.17
N PHE A 72 -11.14 -13.66 17.07
CA PHE A 72 -9.87 -13.12 17.54
C PHE A 72 -10.07 -11.96 18.50
N ASP A 73 -9.54 -12.13 19.71
CA ASP A 73 -9.39 -11.04 20.67
C ASP A 73 -8.06 -10.33 20.40
N CYS A 74 -8.12 -9.10 19.91
CA CYS A 74 -6.93 -8.32 19.58
C CYS A 74 -6.23 -7.70 20.80
N GLY A 75 -6.76 -7.92 22.01
CA GLY A 75 -6.25 -7.37 23.26
C GLY A 75 -6.21 -5.84 23.29
N ASP A 76 -5.52 -5.29 24.29
CA ASP A 76 -5.20 -3.87 24.33
C ASP A 76 -4.15 -3.54 23.26
N LEU A 77 -4.58 -2.84 22.21
CA LEU A 77 -3.68 -2.34 21.17
C LEU A 77 -2.65 -1.41 21.79
N ALA A 78 -1.38 -1.80 21.77
CA ALA A 78 -0.30 -0.97 22.30
C ALA A 78 -0.25 0.41 21.63
N GLU A 79 -0.41 1.46 22.45
CA GLU A 79 -0.32 2.85 22.02
C GLU A 79 1.10 3.15 21.49
N GLY A 80 1.20 3.80 20.34
CA GLY A 80 2.49 4.11 19.68
C GLY A 80 3.10 2.98 18.83
N ALA A 81 2.45 1.82 18.71
CA ALA A 81 2.89 0.79 17.77
C ALA A 81 2.66 1.21 16.31
N ARG A 82 3.60 0.84 15.43
CA ARG A 82 3.51 1.09 14.00
C ARG A 82 2.23 0.48 13.42
N ILE A 83 1.44 1.30 12.72
CA ILE A 83 0.24 0.82 12.03
C ILE A 83 0.70 0.26 10.69
N ILE A 84 0.40 -1.01 10.47
CA ILE A 84 0.75 -1.71 9.24
C ILE A 84 -0.55 -2.09 8.52
N ASP A 85 -0.62 -1.78 7.24
CA ASP A 85 -1.70 -2.15 6.34
C ASP A 85 -1.17 -3.11 5.28
N LEU A 86 -1.98 -4.14 4.98
CA LEU A 86 -1.71 -5.08 3.90
C LEU A 86 -2.78 -4.92 2.81
N GLU A 87 -2.35 -4.61 1.59
CA GLU A 87 -3.23 -4.34 0.47
C GLU A 87 -3.04 -5.38 -0.64
N PHE A 88 -4.15 -5.94 -1.11
CA PHE A 88 -4.22 -6.93 -2.18
C PHE A 88 -4.90 -6.32 -3.40
N ARG A 89 -4.14 -6.11 -4.46
CA ARG A 89 -4.68 -5.61 -5.73
C ARG A 89 -4.96 -6.77 -6.68
N PHE A 90 -6.21 -6.93 -7.03
CA PHE A 90 -6.66 -7.98 -7.96
C PHE A 90 -6.60 -7.48 -9.40
N GLN A 91 -6.42 -8.41 -10.35
CA GLN A 91 -6.52 -8.07 -11.77
C GLN A 91 -7.93 -7.58 -12.11
N ASP A 92 -8.93 -8.30 -11.61
CA ASP A 92 -10.34 -8.07 -11.90
C ASP A 92 -11.11 -7.89 -10.57
N GLY A 93 -11.29 -6.64 -10.16
CA GLY A 93 -12.15 -6.29 -9.03
C GLY A 93 -11.56 -5.26 -8.08
N PRO A 94 -12.24 -5.03 -6.95
CA PRO A 94 -11.82 -4.05 -5.96
C PRO A 94 -10.56 -4.52 -5.24
N THR A 95 -9.71 -3.56 -4.88
CA THR A 95 -8.61 -3.76 -3.94
C THR A 95 -9.17 -4.13 -2.57
N ILE A 96 -8.60 -5.16 -1.93
CA ILE A 96 -8.94 -5.52 -0.56
C ILE A 96 -7.76 -5.13 0.33
N ALA A 97 -8.03 -4.31 1.34
CA ALA A 97 -7.05 -3.94 2.36
C ALA A 97 -7.43 -4.56 3.71
N LEU A 98 -6.44 -5.14 4.38
CA LEU A 98 -6.46 -5.47 5.80
C LEU A 98 -5.81 -4.29 6.50
N LYS A 99 -6.65 -3.38 7.00
CA LYS A 99 -6.22 -2.16 7.68
C LYS A 99 -5.89 -2.44 9.13
N ASP A 100 -4.75 -1.96 9.59
CA ASP A 100 -4.24 -2.16 10.94
C ASP A 100 -4.10 -3.65 11.27
N LEU A 101 -3.01 -4.26 10.81
CA LEU A 101 -2.68 -5.67 11.04
C LEU A 101 -2.64 -6.06 12.52
N ARG A 102 -2.58 -5.12 13.47
CA ARG A 102 -2.72 -5.45 14.91
C ARG A 102 -4.09 -6.02 15.26
N ARG A 103 -5.10 -5.76 14.42
CA ARG A 103 -6.46 -6.32 14.53
C ARG A 103 -6.58 -7.70 13.91
N PHE A 104 -5.49 -8.22 13.33
CA PHE A 104 -5.46 -9.48 12.63
C PHE A 104 -4.35 -10.36 13.20
N SER A 105 -4.63 -11.65 13.36
CA SER A 105 -3.57 -12.64 13.54
C SER A 105 -3.32 -13.35 12.22
N LEU A 106 -2.23 -12.99 11.53
CA LEU A 106 -1.77 -13.71 10.34
C LEU A 106 -0.73 -14.74 10.78
N GLN A 107 -1.09 -16.02 10.74
CA GLN A 107 -0.26 -17.12 11.20
C GLN A 107 -0.05 -18.17 10.11
N GLY A 108 1.05 -18.91 10.19
CA GLY A 108 1.36 -20.01 9.29
C GLY A 108 2.52 -19.71 8.34
N SER A 109 3.08 -20.78 7.77
CA SER A 109 4.31 -20.73 6.97
C SER A 109 4.18 -19.83 5.74
N GLY A 110 2.98 -19.74 5.16
CA GLY A 110 2.73 -18.90 3.99
C GLY A 110 2.99 -17.41 4.26
N PHE A 111 2.63 -16.93 5.45
CA PHE A 111 2.85 -15.54 5.83
C PHE A 111 4.32 -15.26 6.16
N GLU A 112 4.98 -16.20 6.85
CA GLU A 112 6.41 -16.10 7.17
C GLU A 112 7.26 -16.04 5.89
N ASN A 113 7.02 -16.96 4.96
CA ASN A 113 7.69 -17.00 3.66
C ASN A 113 7.45 -15.72 2.85
N PHE A 114 6.21 -15.22 2.84
CA PHE A 114 5.86 -13.98 2.16
C PHE A 114 6.56 -12.76 2.78
N ASP A 115 6.60 -12.66 4.11
CA ASP A 115 7.26 -11.55 4.81
C ASP A 115 8.75 -11.49 4.47
N GLU A 116 9.43 -12.64 4.40
CA GLU A 116 10.81 -12.71 3.93
C GLU A 116 10.94 -12.32 2.45
N LEU A 117 10.04 -12.81 1.60
CA LEU A 117 10.06 -12.53 0.17
C LEU A 117 9.86 -11.04 -0.14
N ILE A 118 8.86 -10.39 0.48
CA ILE A 118 8.61 -8.96 0.27
C ILE A 118 9.73 -8.10 0.89
N LYS A 119 10.40 -8.59 1.94
CA LYS A 119 11.59 -7.93 2.47
C LYS A 119 12.78 -8.02 1.52
N ALA A 120 12.95 -9.15 0.83
CA ALA A 120 14.08 -9.39 -0.08
C ALA A 120 13.87 -8.82 -1.49
N LYS A 121 12.63 -8.84 -2.01
CA LYS A 121 12.31 -8.56 -3.41
C LYS A 121 11.29 -7.45 -3.61
N GLY A 122 10.65 -6.96 -2.55
CA GLY A 122 9.66 -5.89 -2.62
C GLY A 122 10.30 -4.55 -3.01
N THR A 123 9.65 -3.83 -3.91
CA THR A 123 10.02 -2.46 -4.26
C THR A 123 9.64 -1.54 -3.11
N VAL A 124 10.61 -0.83 -2.54
CA VAL A 124 10.39 0.13 -1.46
C VAL A 124 9.98 1.48 -2.07
N SER A 125 8.92 2.07 -1.53
CA SER A 125 8.53 3.45 -1.82
C SER A 125 8.32 4.18 -0.50
N THR A 126 9.12 5.22 -0.27
CA THR A 126 9.04 6.05 0.93
C THR A 126 8.39 7.37 0.55
N PHE A 127 7.36 7.74 1.30
CA PHE A 127 6.68 9.02 1.16
C PHE A 127 6.92 9.83 2.43
N SER A 128 7.53 11.00 2.28
CA SER A 128 7.78 11.94 3.37
C SER A 128 7.23 13.29 2.97
N VAL A 129 6.39 13.90 3.82
CA VAL A 129 5.80 15.24 3.57
C VAL A 129 6.89 16.31 3.41
N ALA A 130 8.01 16.16 4.13
CA ALA A 130 9.17 17.04 4.01
C ALA A 130 9.75 17.09 2.58
N GLY A 131 9.80 15.96 1.86
CA GLY A 131 10.32 15.88 0.50
C GLY A 131 9.43 16.54 -0.57
N MET A 132 8.15 16.76 -0.28
CA MET A 132 7.25 17.52 -1.16
C MET A 132 7.40 19.04 -1.01
N LEU A 133 7.88 19.51 0.15
CA LEU A 133 8.11 20.93 0.40
C LEU A 133 9.45 21.39 -0.20
N GLU A 134 10.49 20.56 -0.16
CA GLU A 134 11.80 20.88 -0.79
C GLU A 134 11.73 20.92 -2.33
N ALA A 135 10.83 20.17 -2.97
CA ALA A 135 10.68 20.18 -4.43
C ALA A 135 10.03 21.46 -4.99
N LYS A 136 9.62 22.40 -4.12
CA LYS A 136 8.93 23.64 -4.53
C LYS A 136 9.85 24.87 -4.65
N GLU A 137 11.12 24.77 -4.26
CA GLU A 137 12.08 25.89 -4.24
C GLU A 137 13.10 25.89 -5.40
N VAL A 138 12.89 25.09 -6.45
CA VAL A 138 13.67 25.20 -7.70
C VAL A 138 12.73 25.30 -8.89
N ASN A 139 12.16 26.49 -9.05
CA ASN A 139 11.75 26.95 -10.37
C ASN A 139 12.01 28.46 -10.42
N GLU A 140 13.29 28.82 -10.30
CA GLU A 140 13.76 30.13 -10.72
C GLU A 140 13.54 30.21 -12.22
N PHE A 141 12.49 30.96 -12.57
CA PHE A 141 12.02 31.16 -13.92
C PHE A 141 13.08 32.01 -14.63
N GLU A 142 14.02 31.37 -15.35
CA GLU A 142 14.86 32.07 -16.33
C GLU A 142 13.92 32.59 -17.42
N VAL A 143 13.48 33.84 -17.28
CA VAL A 143 12.81 34.59 -18.32
C VAL A 143 13.86 34.96 -19.37
N PRO A 144 13.75 34.47 -20.62
CA PRO A 144 14.61 34.97 -21.68
C PRO A 144 14.26 36.43 -21.97
N GLU A 145 15.27 37.31 -21.91
CA GLU A 145 15.18 38.68 -22.43
C GLU A 145 14.74 38.63 -23.90
N VAL A 146 13.50 39.04 -24.16
CA VAL A 146 13.05 39.37 -25.51
C VAL A 146 13.62 40.73 -25.87
N SER A 147 14.65 40.73 -26.69
CA SER A 147 15.20 41.95 -27.30
C SER A 147 14.16 42.58 -28.22
N ASP A 148 13.79 43.81 -27.86
CA ASP A 148 12.96 44.74 -28.61
C ASP A 148 13.69 45.12 -29.91
N SER A 149 13.11 44.84 -31.07
CA SER A 149 13.56 45.40 -32.34
C SER A 149 12.43 45.43 -33.38
N GLU A 150 12.24 46.65 -33.90
CA GLU A 150 11.72 47.02 -35.22
C GLU A 150 10.23 47.40 -35.35
N ASP A 151 10.02 48.67 -34.96
CA ASP A 151 9.35 49.73 -35.72
C ASP A 151 9.28 49.53 -37.25
N ALA A 152 8.06 49.52 -37.81
CA ALA A 152 7.74 50.20 -39.07
C ALA A 152 6.21 50.30 -39.28
N PRO A 153 5.67 51.50 -39.57
CA PRO A 153 4.22 51.71 -39.73
C PRO A 153 3.72 51.72 -41.19
N VAL A 154 2.47 51.25 -41.34
CA VAL A 154 1.42 51.53 -42.34
C VAL A 154 1.76 51.92 -43.79
N ALA A 155 1.06 51.27 -44.73
CA ALA A 155 0.58 51.92 -45.95
C ALA A 155 -0.85 51.43 -46.29
N ASP A 156 -1.79 52.39 -46.25
CA ASP A 156 -3.14 52.35 -46.83
C ASP A 156 -3.05 52.97 -48.23
N GLY A 157 -3.69 52.34 -49.24
CA GLY A 157 -3.72 52.81 -50.63
C GLY A 157 -3.96 51.70 -51.65
#